data_AF-D0LV52-F1
#
_entry.id   AF-D0LV52-F1
#
_cell.length_a   1.000
_cell.length_b   1.000
_cell.length_c   1.000
_cell.angle_alpha   90.00
_cell.angle_beta   90.00
_cell.angle_gamma   90.00
#
_symmetry.space_group_name_H-M   'P 1'
#
loop_
_entity.id
_entity.type
_entity.pdbx_description
1 polymer ?
#
loop_
_entity_poly.entity_id
_entity_poly.type
_entity_poly.pdbx_seq_one_letter_code
_entity_poly.pdbx_strand_id
1 'polypeptide(L)'
;MNASQVRAKARRAMKRREEEVEQEEIEGGEINLIPYLDIVTNLMLFLLASISSGMILGQLNTTLPDRGPAQAAVADDDPEQSPNDKPLQLVVSVTGSEILIWSITGLEGTLQEPKARIPRTGSDDTGAPRYDYAQLNRALHEIASRRWAGELRKLPTFQAVLQPDGGIPYGTIIAVMDAMRCKLPEGEVAGQSCLLPSEQDEITKAEAPIDELSRLYDPARAPYDPERFALFHDILFSSGFE
;
A
#
# COMPACT_ATOMS: atom_id res chain seq x y z
N MET A 1 -52.65 17.64 77.03
CA MET A 1 -52.88 17.07 75.68
C MET A 1 -52.92 15.56 75.80
N ASN A 2 -54.04 14.93 75.42
CA ASN A 2 -54.28 13.50 75.67
C ASN A 2 -53.53 12.61 74.67
N ALA A 3 -52.85 11.59 75.17
CA ALA A 3 -52.01 10.66 74.40
C ALA A 3 -52.74 9.94 73.25
N SER A 4 -54.07 9.84 73.31
CA SER A 4 -54.89 9.26 72.25
C SER A 4 -54.87 10.07 70.94
N GLN A 5 -54.83 11.40 71.02
CA GLN A 5 -54.84 12.27 69.85
C GLN A 5 -53.49 12.23 69.11
N VAL A 6 -52.38 12.11 69.85
CA VAL A 6 -51.03 11.98 69.28
C VAL A 6 -50.88 10.67 68.51
N ARG A 7 -51.39 9.56 69.07
CA ARG A 7 -51.38 8.25 68.40
C ARG A 7 -52.20 8.24 67.12
N ALA A 8 -53.37 8.89 67.12
CA ALA A 8 -54.22 8.99 65.92
C ALA A 8 -53.55 9.81 64.81
N LYS A 9 -52.88 10.92 65.16
CA LYS A 9 -52.14 11.75 64.20
C LYS A 9 -50.92 11.01 63.63
N ALA A 10 -50.18 10.28 64.47
CA ALA A 10 -49.04 9.48 64.03
C ALA A 10 -49.42 8.38 63.04
N ARG A 11 -50.53 7.66 63.28
CA ARG A 11 -51.00 6.60 62.35
C ARG A 11 -51.42 7.16 60.99
N ARG A 12 -52.09 8.32 60.95
CA ARG A 12 -52.47 8.96 59.67
C ARG A 12 -51.26 9.47 58.89
N ALA A 13 -50.23 9.98 59.57
CA ALA A 13 -49.00 10.41 58.93
C ALA A 13 -48.22 9.20 58.35
N MET A 14 -48.21 8.08 59.07
CA MET A 14 -47.55 6.85 58.61
C MET A 14 -48.25 6.24 57.38
N LYS A 15 -49.60 6.17 57.39
CA LYS A 15 -50.36 5.65 56.24
C LYS A 15 -50.16 6.48 54.95
N ARG A 16 -50.06 7.81 55.06
CA ARG A 16 -49.79 8.66 53.90
C ARG A 16 -48.41 8.44 53.31
N ARG A 17 -47.42 8.20 54.17
CA ARG A 17 -46.05 7.92 53.74
C ARG A 17 -45.93 6.55 53.10
N GLU A 18 -46.74 5.59 53.53
CA GLU A 18 -46.81 4.25 52.96
C GLU A 18 -47.44 4.28 51.55
N GLU A 19 -48.55 5.03 51.37
CA GLU A 19 -49.18 5.22 50.06
C GLU A 19 -48.26 5.95 49.06
N GLU A 20 -47.44 6.90 49.52
CA GLU A 20 -46.47 7.63 48.69
C GLU A 20 -45.32 6.72 48.21
N VAL A 21 -44.82 5.84 49.08
CA VAL A 21 -43.77 4.87 48.74
C VAL A 21 -44.28 3.79 47.78
N GLU A 22 -45.50 3.31 47.97
CA GLU A 22 -46.10 2.29 47.09
C GLU A 22 -46.33 2.84 45.67
N GLN A 23 -46.57 4.15 45.54
CA GLN A 23 -46.75 4.81 44.24
C GLN A 23 -45.41 5.04 43.52
N GLU A 24 -44.33 5.35 44.25
CA GLU A 24 -42.96 5.45 43.71
C GLU A 24 -42.40 4.09 43.23
N GLU A 25 -42.76 2.98 43.90
CA GLU A 25 -42.35 1.63 43.49
C GLU A 25 -43.01 1.18 42.17
N ILE A 26 -44.22 1.65 41.87
CA ILE A 26 -44.94 1.30 40.62
C ILE A 26 -44.36 2.07 39.41
N GLU A 27 -44.00 3.35 39.59
CA GLU A 27 -43.46 4.18 38.49
C GLU A 27 -41.99 3.85 38.14
N GLY A 28 -41.24 3.24 39.07
CA GLY A 28 -39.86 2.77 38.83
C GLY A 28 -39.74 1.41 38.14
N GLY A 29 -40.86 0.73 37.87
CA GLY A 29 -40.89 -0.67 37.41
C GLY A 29 -40.77 -0.89 35.90
N GLU A 30 -40.99 0.13 35.07
CA GLU A 30 -40.90 0.01 33.61
C GLU A 30 -39.60 0.65 33.10
N ILE A 31 -38.61 -0.18 32.80
CA ILE A 31 -37.38 0.26 32.13
C ILE A 31 -37.78 0.81 30.77
N ASN A 32 -37.64 2.13 30.57
CA ASN A 32 -37.86 2.76 29.28
C ASN A 32 -36.76 2.29 28.31
N LEU A 33 -37.10 1.44 27.34
CA LEU A 33 -36.15 0.83 26.41
C LEU A 33 -35.72 1.76 25.27
N ILE A 34 -36.41 2.88 25.04
CA ILE A 34 -36.15 3.80 23.93
C ILE A 34 -34.72 4.36 23.96
N PRO A 35 -34.20 4.86 25.10
CA PRO A 35 -32.83 5.34 25.20
C PRO A 35 -31.80 4.21 25.06
N TYR A 36 -32.12 3.00 25.52
CA TYR A 36 -31.21 1.85 25.40
C TYR A 36 -31.05 1.42 23.95
N LEU A 37 -32.13 1.44 23.17
CA LEU A 37 -32.08 1.10 21.76
C LEU A 37 -31.26 2.11 20.95
N ASP A 38 -31.36 3.41 21.27
CA ASP A 38 -30.56 4.47 20.65
C ASP A 38 -29.06 4.35 21.00
N ILE A 39 -28.75 4.00 22.24
CA ILE A 39 -27.36 3.70 22.64
C ILE A 39 -26.82 2.48 21.89
N VAL A 40 -27.57 1.37 21.83
CA VAL A 40 -27.11 0.13 21.19
C VAL A 40 -26.92 0.30 19.69
N THR A 41 -27.82 1.00 19.00
CA THR A 41 -27.72 1.22 17.56
C THR A 41 -26.53 2.11 17.18
N ASN A 42 -26.28 3.20 17.92
CA ASN A 42 -25.09 4.02 17.73
C ASN A 42 -23.79 3.24 18.02
N LEU A 43 -23.81 2.38 19.05
CA LEU A 43 -22.68 1.53 19.41
C LEU A 43 -22.41 0.45 18.35
N MET A 44 -23.46 -0.09 17.72
CA MET A 44 -23.34 -1.00 16.58
C MET A 44 -22.74 -0.31 15.35
N LEU A 45 -23.17 0.91 15.02
CA LEU A 45 -22.57 1.67 13.91
C LEU A 45 -21.09 1.95 14.17
N PHE A 46 -20.73 2.31 15.40
CA PHE A 46 -19.33 2.51 15.79
C PHE A 46 -18.50 1.21 15.74
N LEU A 47 -19.08 0.08 16.16
CA LEU A 47 -18.44 -1.23 16.08
C LEU A 47 -18.24 -1.68 14.63
N LEU A 48 -19.22 -1.46 13.75
CA LEU A 48 -19.11 -1.78 12.32
C LEU A 48 -18.05 -0.91 11.64
N ALA A 49 -17.97 0.38 11.97
CA ALA A 49 -16.89 1.28 11.52
C ALA A 49 -15.51 0.84 12.07
N SER A 50 -15.45 0.37 13.31
CA SER A 50 -14.21 -0.12 13.93
C SER A 50 -13.72 -1.43 13.31
N ILE A 51 -14.62 -2.37 12.99
CA ILE A 51 -14.27 -3.65 12.38
C ILE A 51 -13.83 -3.46 10.92
N SER A 52 -14.50 -2.58 10.16
CA SER A 52 -14.05 -2.22 8.81
C SER A 52 -12.68 -1.52 8.80
N SER A 53 -12.38 -0.70 9.82
CA SER A 53 -11.04 -0.11 9.99
C SER A 53 -9.99 -1.14 10.45
N GLY A 54 -10.39 -2.16 11.21
CA GLY A 54 -9.50 -3.22 11.69
C GLY A 54 -9.01 -4.19 10.61
N MET A 55 -9.76 -4.39 9.52
CA MET A 55 -9.31 -5.22 8.40
C MET A 55 -8.17 -4.58 7.59
N ILE A 56 -7.99 -3.26 7.67
CA ILE A 56 -6.88 -2.54 7.02
C ILE A 56 -5.59 -2.65 7.86
N LEU A 57 -5.69 -2.88 9.17
CA LEU A 57 -4.54 -3.01 10.09
C LEU A 57 -4.06 -4.47 10.29
N GLY A 58 -4.76 -5.46 9.71
CA GLY A 58 -4.36 -6.86 9.74
C GLY A 58 -3.16 -7.20 8.85
N GLN A 59 -2.74 -6.28 7.99
CA GLN A 59 -1.50 -6.38 7.19
C GLN A 59 -0.40 -5.47 7.74
N LEU A 60 -0.20 -5.45 9.07
CA LEU A 60 1.11 -5.10 9.58
C LEU A 60 2.07 -6.26 9.28
N ASN A 61 2.76 -6.16 8.15
CA ASN A 61 3.97 -6.95 7.88
C ASN A 61 4.96 -6.64 9.00
N THR A 62 5.08 -7.55 9.98
CA THR A 62 6.10 -7.47 11.02
C THR A 62 7.44 -7.88 10.43
N THR A 63 8.02 -7.06 9.56
CA THR A 63 9.44 -7.19 9.22
C THR A 63 10.23 -6.62 10.40
N LEU A 64 10.99 -7.50 11.06
CA LEU A 64 11.87 -7.15 12.16
C LEU A 64 12.79 -5.96 11.77
N PRO A 65 12.92 -4.94 12.64
CA PRO A 65 13.79 -3.81 12.40
C PRO A 65 15.22 -4.17 12.84
N ASP A 66 16.15 -4.35 11.91
CA ASP A 66 17.56 -4.18 12.25
C ASP A 66 18.32 -3.41 11.16
N ARG A 67 18.67 -2.17 11.52
CA ARG A 67 19.63 -1.22 10.92
C ARG A 67 19.37 -0.68 9.50
N GLY A 68 18.34 0.15 9.41
CA GLY A 68 18.25 1.28 8.48
C GLY A 68 17.32 2.35 9.09
N PRO A 69 17.50 3.66 8.82
CA PRO A 69 16.53 4.65 9.30
C PRO A 69 15.14 4.26 8.75
N ALA A 70 14.14 4.30 9.64
CA ALA A 70 12.78 3.88 9.38
C ALA A 70 12.32 4.34 7.99
N GLN A 71 12.05 3.37 7.10
CA GLN A 71 11.33 3.64 5.87
C GLN A 71 9.97 4.18 6.28
N ALA A 72 9.71 5.43 5.93
CA ALA A 72 8.39 6.00 6.04
C ALA A 72 7.46 5.09 5.23
N ALA A 73 6.59 4.36 5.93
CA ALA A 73 5.38 3.86 5.32
C ALA A 73 4.65 5.09 4.77
N VAL A 74 4.72 5.30 3.47
CA VAL A 74 3.92 6.31 2.78
C VAL A 74 2.51 5.75 2.71
N ALA A 75 1.84 5.74 3.86
CA ALA A 75 0.40 5.64 3.95
C ALA A 75 -0.16 7.04 3.67
N ASP A 76 0.01 7.52 2.44
CA ASP A 76 -0.76 8.64 1.92
C ASP A 76 -1.94 8.06 1.15
N ASP A 77 -2.92 7.55 1.90
CA ASP A 77 -4.17 7.06 1.34
C ASP A 77 -5.17 8.20 1.25
N ASP A 78 -4.78 9.26 0.53
CA ASP A 78 -5.71 10.28 0.07
C ASP A 78 -6.61 9.63 -1.01
N PRO A 79 -7.92 9.51 -0.77
CA PRO A 79 -8.86 8.92 -1.73
C PRO A 79 -9.03 9.78 -3.00
N GLU A 80 -8.53 11.03 -3.02
CA GLU A 80 -8.61 11.92 -4.18
C GLU A 80 -7.43 11.78 -5.16
N GLN A 81 -6.34 11.10 -4.78
CA GLN A 81 -5.18 10.91 -5.67
C GLN A 81 -5.43 9.79 -6.69
N SER A 82 -5.07 10.07 -7.96
CA SER A 82 -5.14 9.08 -9.05
C SER A 82 -4.34 7.81 -8.70
N PRO A 83 -4.82 6.60 -9.02
CA PRO A 83 -4.06 5.36 -8.83
C PRO A 83 -2.70 5.32 -9.56
N ASN A 84 -2.47 6.23 -10.51
CA ASN A 84 -1.19 6.37 -11.21
C ASN A 84 -0.19 7.26 -10.45
N ASP A 85 -0.66 8.03 -9.47
CA ASP A 85 0.19 8.89 -8.65
C ASP A 85 0.78 8.17 -7.43
N LYS A 86 0.16 7.05 -7.03
CA LYS A 86 0.59 6.22 -5.91
C LYS A 86 1.71 5.27 -6.36
N PRO A 87 2.71 4.96 -5.51
CA PRO A 87 3.69 3.91 -5.79
C PRO A 87 2.99 2.59 -6.07
N LEU A 88 3.32 1.95 -7.19
CA LEU A 88 2.69 0.67 -7.57
C LEU A 88 2.97 -0.44 -6.56
N GLN A 89 4.09 -0.35 -5.83
CA GLN A 89 4.69 -1.45 -5.09
C GLN A 89 4.81 -2.69 -5.98
N LEU A 90 5.34 -2.47 -7.19
CA LEU A 90 5.60 -3.51 -8.16
C LEU A 90 6.67 -4.45 -7.60
N VAL A 91 6.44 -5.75 -7.68
CA VAL A 91 7.35 -6.79 -7.22
C VAL A 91 7.77 -7.67 -8.40
N VAL A 92 9.07 -7.83 -8.54
CA VAL A 92 9.69 -8.79 -9.46
C VAL A 92 10.30 -9.90 -8.62
N SER A 93 9.61 -11.04 -8.54
CA SER A 93 10.09 -12.20 -7.80
C SER A 93 10.89 -13.11 -8.72
N VAL A 94 12.13 -13.44 -8.35
CA VAL A 94 13.04 -14.26 -9.16
C VAL A 94 13.24 -15.61 -8.48
N THR A 95 12.65 -16.65 -9.04
CA THR A 95 12.76 -18.03 -8.55
C THR A 95 13.67 -18.87 -9.43
N GLY A 96 14.11 -20.03 -8.97
CA GLY A 96 14.96 -20.93 -9.76
C GLY A 96 14.38 -21.40 -11.11
N SER A 97 13.07 -21.28 -11.31
CA SER A 97 12.35 -21.74 -12.52
C SER A 97 11.70 -20.61 -13.33
N GLU A 98 11.29 -19.51 -12.70
CA GLU A 98 10.58 -18.41 -13.38
C GLU A 98 10.78 -17.07 -12.66
N ILE A 99 10.53 -15.98 -13.40
CA ILE A 99 10.36 -14.64 -12.85
C ILE A 99 8.88 -14.30 -12.87
N LEU A 100 8.37 -13.77 -11.77
CA LEU A 100 6.99 -13.32 -11.61
C LEU A 100 6.96 -11.79 -11.51
N ILE A 101 6.02 -11.17 -12.21
CA ILE A 101 5.72 -9.74 -12.08
C ILE A 101 4.32 -9.60 -11.49
N TRP A 102 4.22 -8.91 -10.36
CA TRP A 102 2.96 -8.66 -9.66
C TRP A 102 3.05 -7.36 -8.86
N SER A 103 1.97 -6.89 -8.23
CA SER A 103 2.04 -5.75 -7.32
C SER A 103 1.36 -6.03 -5.98
N ILE A 104 1.91 -5.46 -4.90
CA ILE A 104 1.31 -5.58 -3.55
C ILE A 104 -0.09 -4.94 -3.53
N THR A 105 -0.26 -3.88 -4.31
CA THR A 105 -1.53 -3.16 -4.50
C THR A 105 -2.57 -3.95 -5.30
N GLY A 106 -2.19 -5.03 -5.98
CA GLY A 106 -3.06 -5.79 -6.89
C GLY A 106 -3.35 -5.10 -8.23
N LEU A 107 -2.86 -3.88 -8.44
CA LEU A 107 -3.06 -3.09 -9.66
C LEU A 107 -2.36 -3.67 -10.89
N GLU A 108 -1.29 -4.43 -10.71
CA GLU A 108 -0.55 -5.13 -11.77
C GLU A 108 -0.48 -6.63 -11.46
N GLY A 109 -1.63 -7.23 -11.14
CA GLY A 109 -1.75 -8.64 -10.79
C GLY A 109 -1.36 -8.95 -9.34
N THR A 110 -1.59 -10.18 -8.94
CA THR A 110 -1.31 -10.70 -7.58
C THR A 110 -0.26 -11.80 -7.64
N LEU A 111 0.25 -12.25 -6.49
CA LEU A 111 1.18 -13.38 -6.47
C LEU A 111 0.55 -14.66 -7.05
N GLN A 112 -0.75 -14.87 -6.85
CA GLN A 112 -1.49 -16.03 -7.36
C GLN A 112 -1.76 -15.90 -8.87
N GLU A 113 -2.16 -14.71 -9.30
CA GLU A 113 -2.43 -14.36 -10.69
C GLU A 113 -1.52 -13.20 -11.12
N PRO A 114 -0.23 -13.48 -11.41
CA PRO A 114 0.74 -12.47 -11.74
C PRO A 114 0.48 -11.89 -13.12
N LYS A 115 0.85 -10.63 -13.32
CA LYS A 115 0.78 -9.95 -14.61
C LYS A 115 1.58 -10.67 -15.69
N ALA A 116 2.75 -11.19 -15.32
CA ALA A 116 3.59 -11.96 -16.22
C ALA A 116 4.33 -13.07 -15.50
N ARG A 117 4.49 -14.20 -16.20
CA ARG A 117 5.33 -15.33 -15.82
C ARG A 117 6.38 -15.52 -16.91
N ILE A 118 7.64 -15.36 -16.55
CA ILE A 118 8.77 -15.45 -17.47
C ILE A 118 9.55 -16.72 -17.12
N PRO A 119 9.45 -17.79 -17.92
CA PRO A 119 10.14 -19.04 -17.61
C PRO A 119 11.65 -18.88 -17.77
N ARG A 120 12.39 -19.72 -17.03
CA ARG A 120 13.82 -19.94 -17.25
C ARG A 120 14.03 -20.48 -18.67
N THR A 121 14.90 -19.83 -19.42
CA THR A 121 15.27 -20.21 -20.79
C THR A 121 16.45 -21.17 -20.84
N GLY A 122 17.27 -21.19 -19.78
CA GLY A 122 18.37 -22.13 -19.67
C GLY A 122 19.34 -21.80 -18.54
N SER A 123 20.61 -22.10 -18.75
CA SER A 123 21.71 -21.72 -17.88
C SER A 123 22.82 -21.06 -18.70
N ASP A 124 23.61 -20.21 -18.07
CA ASP A 124 24.87 -19.74 -18.66
C ASP A 124 26.01 -20.77 -18.48
N ASP A 125 27.21 -20.41 -18.94
CA ASP A 125 28.41 -21.26 -18.89
C ASP A 125 28.86 -21.57 -17.45
N THR A 126 28.39 -20.80 -16.46
CA THR A 126 28.65 -21.02 -15.02
C THR A 126 27.59 -21.88 -14.35
N GLY A 127 26.53 -22.27 -15.10
CA GLY A 127 25.38 -22.98 -14.58
C GLY A 127 24.32 -22.07 -13.94
N ALA A 128 24.50 -20.75 -13.96
CA ALA A 128 23.55 -19.79 -13.42
C ALA A 128 22.28 -19.74 -14.29
N PRO A 129 21.08 -19.63 -13.68
CA PRO A 129 19.84 -19.57 -14.43
C PRO A 129 19.78 -18.32 -15.32
N ARG A 130 19.34 -18.53 -16.57
CA ARG A 130 19.05 -17.47 -17.55
C ARG A 130 17.56 -17.43 -17.84
N TYR A 131 17.01 -16.23 -17.97
CA TYR A 131 15.58 -15.99 -18.22
C TYR A 131 15.41 -15.19 -19.52
N ASP A 132 14.16 -15.10 -20.01
CA ASP A 132 13.83 -14.20 -21.11
C ASP A 132 13.71 -12.74 -20.60
N TYR A 133 14.86 -12.07 -20.51
CA TYR A 133 14.92 -10.66 -20.10
C TYR A 133 14.17 -9.72 -21.06
N ALA A 134 14.04 -10.08 -22.33
CA ALA A 134 13.26 -9.30 -23.29
C ALA A 134 11.77 -9.39 -22.98
N GLN A 135 11.26 -10.57 -22.58
CA GLN A 135 9.88 -10.72 -22.12
C GLN A 135 9.61 -9.95 -20.84
N LEU A 136 10.52 -10.02 -19.85
CA LEU A 136 10.44 -9.22 -18.63
C LEU A 136 10.36 -7.72 -18.97
N ASN A 137 11.27 -7.24 -19.82
CA ASN A 137 11.32 -5.83 -20.21
C ASN A 137 10.05 -5.38 -20.95
N ARG A 138 9.54 -6.19 -21.88
CA ARG A 138 8.28 -5.89 -22.59
C ARG A 138 7.09 -5.75 -21.63
N ALA A 139 7.02 -6.61 -20.61
CA ALA A 139 5.96 -6.52 -19.61
C ALA A 139 6.06 -5.23 -18.78
N LEU A 140 7.26 -4.87 -18.32
CA LEU A 140 7.49 -3.63 -17.58
C LEU A 140 7.26 -2.38 -18.44
N HIS A 141 7.65 -2.43 -19.71
CA HIS A 141 7.40 -1.38 -20.67
C HIS A 141 5.90 -1.18 -20.93
N GLU A 142 5.12 -2.26 -21.06
CA GLU A 142 3.66 -2.17 -21.19
C GLU A 142 3.01 -1.50 -19.98
N ILE A 143 3.40 -1.89 -18.76
CA ILE A 143 2.92 -1.26 -17.53
C ILE A 143 3.24 0.24 -17.53
N ALA A 144 4.49 0.60 -17.81
CA ALA A 144 4.92 1.99 -17.79
C ALA A 144 4.24 2.84 -18.85
N SER A 145 4.11 2.30 -20.06
CA SER A 145 3.46 2.97 -21.19
C SER A 145 1.98 3.20 -20.93
N ARG A 146 1.26 2.19 -20.44
CA ARG A 146 -0.19 2.29 -20.20
C ARG A 146 -0.53 3.27 -19.08
N ARG A 147 0.33 3.39 -18.08
CA ARG A 147 0.05 4.19 -16.88
C ARG A 147 0.50 5.64 -16.98
N TRP A 148 1.63 5.90 -17.64
CA TRP A 148 2.28 7.21 -17.52
C TRP A 148 2.73 7.82 -18.85
N ALA A 149 2.57 7.15 -20.00
CA ALA A 149 3.02 7.73 -21.26
C ALA A 149 2.33 9.09 -21.53
N GLY A 150 3.14 10.13 -21.75
CA GLY A 150 2.68 11.50 -21.97
C GLY A 150 2.26 12.26 -20.71
N GLU A 151 2.34 11.65 -19.52
CA GLU A 151 2.00 12.29 -18.23
C GLU A 151 3.25 12.73 -17.45
N LEU A 152 3.10 13.63 -16.49
CA LEU A 152 4.17 13.98 -15.55
C LEU A 152 4.24 12.92 -14.45
N ARG A 153 5.17 11.98 -14.61
CA ARG A 153 5.30 10.83 -13.72
C ARG A 153 6.01 11.20 -12.41
N LYS A 154 5.33 11.02 -11.28
CA LYS A 154 5.90 11.29 -9.94
C LYS A 154 7.05 10.34 -9.59
N LEU A 155 8.10 10.86 -8.95
CA LEU A 155 9.31 10.10 -8.59
C LEU A 155 9.08 8.79 -7.80
N PRO A 156 8.20 8.74 -6.79
CA PRO A 156 7.94 7.51 -6.05
C PRO A 156 7.38 6.37 -6.91
N THR A 157 6.81 6.69 -8.08
CA THR A 157 6.22 5.67 -8.98
C THR A 157 7.26 4.93 -9.81
N PHE A 158 8.53 5.34 -9.81
CA PHE A 158 9.65 4.64 -10.46
C PHE A 158 10.21 3.48 -9.64
N GLN A 159 9.68 3.28 -8.43
CA GLN A 159 10.14 2.26 -7.51
C GLN A 159 9.58 0.88 -7.85
N ALA A 160 10.44 -0.14 -7.78
CA ALA A 160 10.07 -1.54 -7.85
C ALA A 160 10.86 -2.36 -6.82
N VAL A 161 10.26 -3.43 -6.30
CA VAL A 161 10.89 -4.37 -5.37
C VAL A 161 11.39 -5.58 -6.14
N LEU A 162 12.66 -5.89 -6.01
CA LEU A 162 13.27 -7.12 -6.50
C LEU A 162 13.37 -8.12 -5.35
N GLN A 163 12.75 -9.28 -5.54
CA GLN A 163 12.68 -10.34 -4.54
C GLN A 163 13.28 -11.63 -5.12
N PRO A 164 14.62 -11.80 -5.07
CA PRO A 164 15.26 -13.02 -5.53
C PRO A 164 15.26 -14.11 -4.45
N ASP A 165 15.11 -15.37 -4.87
CA ASP A 165 15.37 -16.53 -4.02
C ASP A 165 16.87 -16.59 -3.64
N GLY A 166 17.18 -17.13 -2.46
CA GLY A 166 18.56 -17.21 -1.96
C GLY A 166 19.52 -18.05 -2.83
N GLY A 167 18.98 -18.89 -3.73
CA GLY A 167 19.77 -19.68 -4.69
C GLY A 167 20.12 -18.95 -5.99
N ILE A 168 19.65 -17.71 -6.19
CA ILE A 168 19.89 -16.95 -7.43
C ILE A 168 21.29 -16.31 -7.38
N PRO A 169 22.17 -16.63 -8.35
CA PRO A 169 23.49 -16.01 -8.42
C PRO A 169 23.41 -14.50 -8.65
N TYR A 170 24.39 -13.78 -8.10
CA TYR A 170 24.44 -12.31 -8.21
C TYR A 170 24.42 -11.81 -9.67
N GLY A 171 25.08 -12.51 -10.60
CA GLY A 171 25.06 -12.14 -12.02
C GLY A 171 23.65 -12.14 -12.63
N THR A 172 22.82 -13.13 -12.26
CA THR A 172 21.41 -13.17 -12.66
C THR A 172 20.64 -11.99 -12.08
N ILE A 173 20.89 -11.63 -10.82
CA ILE A 173 20.24 -10.47 -10.17
C ILE A 173 20.55 -9.19 -10.95
N ILE A 174 21.82 -8.96 -11.30
CA ILE A 174 22.23 -7.79 -12.11
C ILE A 174 21.52 -7.77 -13.46
N ALA A 175 21.46 -8.91 -14.16
CA ALA A 175 20.79 -9.00 -15.45
C ALA A 175 19.27 -8.69 -15.35
N VAL A 176 18.62 -9.11 -14.26
CA VAL A 176 17.22 -8.75 -13.98
C VAL A 176 17.09 -7.24 -13.73
N MET A 177 17.97 -6.64 -12.91
CA MET A 177 17.96 -5.21 -12.65
C MET A 177 18.15 -4.38 -13.93
N ASP A 178 19.09 -4.78 -14.79
CA ASP A 178 19.35 -4.09 -16.05
C ASP A 178 18.13 -4.16 -16.97
N ALA A 179 17.44 -5.30 -17.02
CA ALA A 179 16.19 -5.46 -17.75
C ALA A 179 15.01 -4.67 -17.15
N MET A 180 15.05 -4.31 -15.87
CA MET A 180 14.02 -3.52 -15.20
C MET A 180 14.17 -2.00 -15.39
N ARG A 181 15.41 -1.53 -15.58
CA ARG A 181 15.75 -0.10 -15.53
C ARG A 181 15.35 0.66 -16.78
N CYS A 182 15.69 0.15 -17.95
CA CYS A 182 15.49 0.84 -19.23
C CYS A 182 14.78 -0.08 -20.22
N LYS A 183 14.07 0.49 -21.19
CA LYS A 183 13.62 -0.28 -22.35
C LYS A 183 14.83 -0.91 -23.05
N LEU A 184 14.78 -2.21 -23.30
CA LEU A 184 15.81 -2.91 -24.07
C LEU A 184 15.62 -2.59 -25.56
N PRO A 185 16.70 -2.24 -26.28
CA PRO A 185 16.60 -1.98 -27.71
C PRO A 185 16.16 -3.25 -28.46
N GLU A 186 15.34 -3.08 -29.49
CA GLU A 186 15.00 -4.17 -30.41
C GLU A 186 16.20 -4.41 -31.34
N GLY A 187 17.12 -5.28 -30.93
CA GLY A 187 18.32 -5.67 -31.69
C GLY A 187 19.65 -5.38 -30.96
N GLU A 188 20.78 -5.69 -31.59
CA GLU A 188 22.15 -5.49 -31.06
C GLU A 188 22.60 -4.01 -31.05
N VAL A 189 21.72 -3.06 -30.72
CA VAL A 189 22.13 -1.66 -30.55
C VAL A 189 22.69 -1.50 -29.12
N ALA A 190 23.94 -1.91 -28.95
CA ALA A 190 24.65 -1.72 -27.70
C ALA A 190 24.82 -0.22 -27.40
N GLY A 191 24.37 0.23 -26.22
CA GLY A 191 24.70 1.55 -25.68
C GLY A 191 23.57 2.58 -25.58
N GLN A 192 22.33 2.24 -25.94
CA GLN A 192 21.19 3.14 -25.72
C GLN A 192 20.72 3.04 -24.26
N SER A 193 21.34 3.83 -23.38
CA SER A 193 20.91 3.99 -21.99
C SER A 193 19.73 4.96 -21.92
N CYS A 194 18.72 4.65 -21.12
CA CYS A 194 17.62 5.56 -20.84
C CYS A 194 18.04 6.78 -20.00
N LEU A 195 17.24 7.83 -20.03
CA LEU A 195 17.36 9.00 -19.16
C LEU A 195 16.76 8.68 -17.78
N LEU A 196 17.43 9.12 -16.72
CA LEU A 196 17.02 8.90 -15.34
C LEU A 196 16.29 10.14 -14.80
N PRO A 197 15.19 9.96 -14.05
CA PRO A 197 14.55 11.09 -13.39
C PRO A 197 15.44 11.60 -12.25
N SER A 198 15.47 12.92 -12.03
CA SER A 198 16.34 13.53 -11.02
C SER A 198 15.71 14.77 -10.39
N GLU A 199 15.95 14.95 -9.09
CA GLU A 199 15.60 16.15 -8.31
C GLU A 199 16.77 17.13 -8.16
N GLN A 200 17.87 16.89 -8.87
CA GLN A 200 19.05 17.73 -8.73
C GLN A 200 18.73 19.17 -9.15
N ASP A 201 19.26 20.13 -8.38
CA ASP A 201 19.08 21.56 -8.63
C ASP A 201 19.51 21.97 -10.06
N GLU A 202 20.53 21.29 -10.60
CA GLU A 202 21.08 21.54 -11.93
C GLU A 202 20.04 21.28 -13.04
N ILE A 203 19.25 20.21 -12.94
CA ILE A 203 18.23 19.87 -13.93
C ILE A 203 16.91 20.60 -13.69
N THR A 204 16.51 20.75 -12.41
CA THR A 204 15.23 21.37 -12.07
C THR A 204 15.22 22.87 -12.35
N LYS A 205 16.36 23.55 -12.22
CA LYS A 205 16.54 24.99 -12.52
C LYS A 205 17.03 25.26 -13.94
N ALA A 206 17.43 24.24 -14.70
CA ALA A 206 17.85 24.41 -16.09
C ALA A 206 16.71 24.92 -16.98
N GLU A 207 17.06 25.63 -18.05
CA GLU A 207 16.10 26.08 -19.05
C GLU A 207 15.42 24.88 -19.73
N ALA A 208 16.22 23.88 -20.14
CA ALA A 208 15.73 22.62 -20.67
C ALA A 208 15.47 21.60 -19.54
N PRO A 209 14.32 20.90 -19.52
CA PRO A 209 14.00 19.90 -18.51
C PRO A 209 14.69 18.55 -18.74
N ILE A 210 15.52 18.43 -19.78
CA ILE A 210 16.23 17.21 -20.17
C ILE A 210 17.69 17.59 -20.42
N ASP A 211 18.61 16.86 -19.78
CA ASP A 211 20.04 16.92 -20.01
C ASP A 211 20.49 15.58 -20.62
N GLU A 212 20.68 15.57 -21.94
CA GLU A 212 21.09 14.38 -22.68
C GLU A 212 22.54 13.97 -22.38
N LEU A 213 23.39 14.91 -21.95
CA LEU A 213 24.79 14.64 -21.64
C LEU A 213 24.92 13.90 -20.31
N SER A 214 24.25 14.42 -19.28
CA SER A 214 24.22 13.80 -17.94
C SER A 214 23.21 12.64 -17.85
N ARG A 215 22.38 12.47 -18.88
CA ARG A 215 21.30 11.48 -18.98
C ARG A 215 20.25 11.63 -17.89
N LEU A 216 19.93 12.87 -17.54
CA LEU A 216 18.97 13.21 -16.51
C LEU A 216 17.79 13.97 -17.11
N TYR A 217 16.63 13.86 -16.48
CA TYR A 217 15.49 14.71 -16.78
C TYR A 217 14.72 15.07 -15.52
N ASP A 218 14.01 16.20 -15.59
CA ASP A 218 13.10 16.66 -14.54
C ASP A 218 11.70 16.06 -14.77
N PRO A 219 11.27 15.09 -13.93
CA PRO A 219 9.97 14.44 -14.06
C PRO A 219 8.77 15.37 -13.79
N ALA A 220 8.99 16.52 -13.16
CA ALA A 220 7.94 17.52 -12.90
C ALA A 220 7.69 18.43 -14.12
N ARG A 221 8.59 18.44 -15.10
CA ARG A 221 8.53 19.35 -16.27
C ARG A 221 8.52 18.63 -17.61
N ALA A 222 9.07 17.42 -17.69
CA ALA A 222 9.11 16.62 -18.91
C ALA A 222 8.02 15.53 -18.89
N PRO A 223 7.08 15.52 -19.86
CA PRO A 223 6.14 14.41 -20.05
C PRO A 223 6.89 13.09 -20.24
N TYR A 224 6.43 12.05 -19.55
CA TYR A 224 7.12 10.77 -19.52
C TYR A 224 7.04 10.04 -20.87
N ASP A 225 8.20 9.64 -21.38
CA ASP A 225 8.35 8.86 -22.61
C ASP A 225 9.01 7.50 -22.27
N PRO A 226 8.28 6.37 -22.30
CA PRO A 226 8.81 5.05 -21.95
C PRO A 226 9.89 4.54 -22.92
N GLU A 227 10.02 5.14 -24.11
CA GLU A 227 11.05 4.79 -25.09
C GLU A 227 12.41 5.40 -24.74
N ARG A 228 12.40 6.55 -24.05
CA ARG A 228 13.60 7.34 -23.75
C ARG A 228 13.95 7.35 -22.27
N PHE A 229 12.95 7.25 -21.40
CA PHE A 229 13.09 7.41 -19.96
C PHE A 229 13.10 6.06 -19.25
N ALA A 230 13.61 6.04 -18.02
CA ALA A 230 13.67 4.83 -17.23
C ALA A 230 12.29 4.22 -16.96
N LEU A 231 12.20 2.89 -16.94
CA LEU A 231 11.01 2.13 -16.58
C LEU A 231 10.86 2.11 -15.05
N PHE A 232 11.75 1.37 -14.38
CA PHE A 232 11.83 1.27 -12.91
C PHE A 232 13.30 1.29 -12.47
N HIS A 233 13.82 2.47 -12.14
CA HIS A 233 15.24 2.64 -11.82
C HIS A 233 15.56 2.48 -10.33
N ASP A 234 14.61 2.84 -9.46
CA ASP A 234 14.74 2.70 -8.01
C ASP A 234 14.33 1.28 -7.60
N ILE A 235 15.31 0.38 -7.59
CA ILE A 235 15.08 -1.04 -7.29
C ILE A 235 15.44 -1.30 -5.83
N LEU A 236 14.42 -1.59 -5.03
CA LEU A 236 14.57 -2.03 -3.65
C LEU A 236 14.77 -3.53 -3.58
N PHE A 237 15.64 -3.99 -2.68
CA PHE A 237 15.82 -5.41 -2.44
C PHE A 237 14.95 -5.88 -1.27
N SER A 238 14.30 -7.02 -1.47
CA SER A 238 13.66 -7.78 -0.40
C SER A 238 14.20 -9.20 -0.42
N SER A 239 14.55 -9.74 0.74
CA SER A 239 14.88 -11.17 0.85
C SER A 239 13.65 -11.99 0.45
N GLY A 240 13.84 -12.98 -0.43
CA GLY A 240 12.80 -13.90 -0.91
C GLY A 240 12.03 -14.62 0.20
N PHE A 241 11.01 -15.38 -0.20
CA PHE A 241 10.21 -16.21 0.70
C PHE A 241 11.13 -17.24 1.40
N GLU A 242 11.57 -16.96 2.63
CA GLU A 242 12.08 -17.97 3.56
C GLU A 242 10.93 -18.63 4.34
#